data_AF-A0A7S1NR37-F1
#
_entry.id   AF-A0A7S1NR37-F1
#
_cell.length_a   1.000
_cell.length_b   1.000
_cell.length_c   1.000
_cell.angle_alpha   90.00
_cell.angle_beta   90.00
_cell.angle_gamma   90.00
#
_symmetry.space_group_name_H-M   'P 1'
#
loop_
_entity.id
_entity.type
_entity.pdbx_description
1 polymer ?
#
loop_
_entity_poly.entity_id
_entity_poly.type
_entity_poly.pdbx_seq_one_letter_code
_entity_poly.pdbx_strand_id
1 'polypeptide(L)'
;LKLRVLPLFAALEDRKQSTVFELCPDNYRKCIVATNIAETSLTIHGVKYVIDAGFQKRDFYDPVSDADTLVVTPISKMTAQQRAGRAGRTAPGTCFRLYTELAFQV
;
A
#
# COMPACT_ATOMS: atom_id res chain seq x y z
N LEU A 1 15.24 10.75 -14.20
CA LEU A 1 14.57 9.43 -14.27
C LEU A 1 13.11 9.64 -14.65
N LYS A 2 12.57 8.85 -15.58
CA LYS A 2 11.13 8.82 -15.86
C LYS A 2 10.40 8.02 -14.78
N LEU A 3 9.11 8.26 -14.55
CA LEU A 3 8.31 7.49 -13.60
C LEU A 3 7.55 6.37 -14.33
N ARG A 4 7.66 5.13 -13.83
CA ARG A 4 6.79 4.01 -14.20
C ARG A 4 5.78 3.82 -13.09
N VAL A 5 4.56 4.29 -13.30
CA VAL A 5 3.46 4.22 -12.33
C VAL A 5 2.68 2.92 -12.54
N LEU A 6 2.55 2.11 -11.49
CA LEU A 6 1.89 0.80 -11.52
C LEU A 6 0.76 0.75 -10.48
N PRO A 7 -0.50 0.49 -10.87
CA PRO A 7 -1.58 0.29 -9.91
C PRO A 7 -1.51 -1.10 -9.26
N LEU A 8 -1.96 -1.23 -8.01
CA LEU A 8 -2.07 -2.51 -7.31
C LEU A 8 -3.32 -2.55 -6.41
N PHE A 9 -4.33 -3.32 -6.81
CA PHE A 9 -5.59 -3.49 -6.08
C PHE A 9 -6.24 -4.83 -6.43
N ALA A 10 -7.18 -5.29 -5.61
CA ALA A 10 -7.72 -6.66 -5.67
C ALA A 10 -8.36 -7.03 -7.02
N ALA A 11 -9.14 -6.13 -7.63
CA ALA A 11 -9.82 -6.38 -8.91
C ALA A 11 -8.92 -6.20 -10.16
N LEU A 12 -7.61 -5.97 -9.99
CA LEU A 12 -6.69 -5.83 -11.11
C LEU A 12 -6.37 -7.21 -11.71
N GLU A 13 -6.37 -7.35 -13.03
CA GLU A 13 -5.99 -8.60 -13.71
C GLU A 13 -4.61 -9.12 -13.24
N ASP A 14 -4.47 -10.43 -13.03
CA ASP A 14 -3.25 -11.07 -12.53
C ASP A 14 -1.99 -10.71 -13.33
N ARG A 15 -2.12 -10.65 -14.66
CA ARG A 15 -1.03 -10.24 -15.56
C ARG A 15 -0.55 -8.82 -15.26
N LYS A 16 -1.47 -7.90 -14.94
CA LYS A 16 -1.15 -6.52 -14.57
C LYS A 16 -0.60 -6.45 -13.15
N GLN A 17 -1.16 -7.20 -12.19
CA GLN A 17 -0.61 -7.29 -10.83
C GLN A 17 0.84 -7.77 -10.85
N SER A 18 1.15 -8.77 -11.69
CA SER A 18 2.50 -9.34 -11.78
C SER A 18 3.57 -8.32 -12.18
N THR A 19 3.20 -7.26 -12.90
CA THR A 19 4.15 -6.22 -13.35
C THR A 19 4.81 -5.45 -12.20
N VAL A 20 4.22 -5.45 -10.99
CA VAL A 20 4.85 -4.80 -9.83
C VAL A 20 6.11 -5.53 -9.37
N PHE A 21 6.20 -6.85 -9.63
CA PHE A 21 7.33 -7.70 -9.26
C PHE A 21 8.49 -7.63 -10.24
N GLU A 22 8.24 -7.23 -11.49
CA GLU A 22 9.27 -7.04 -12.51
C GLU A 22 10.31 -6.00 -12.08
N LEU A 23 11.57 -6.19 -12.48
CA LEU A 23 12.59 -5.17 -12.27
C LEU A 23 12.25 -3.88 -13.04
N CYS A 24 12.61 -2.74 -12.46
CA CYS A 24 12.42 -1.47 -13.12
C CYS A 24 13.48 -1.31 -14.24
N PRO A 25 13.10 -0.99 -15.48
CA PRO A 25 14.06 -0.69 -16.55
C PRO A 25 14.99 0.46 -16.17
N ASP A 26 16.17 0.47 -16.79
CA ASP A 26 17.12 1.57 -16.64
C ASP A 26 16.48 2.92 -17.00
N ASN A 27 16.91 3.98 -16.32
CA ASN A 27 16.38 5.34 -16.44
C ASN A 27 14.92 5.55 -15.96
N TYR A 28 14.27 4.52 -15.40
CA TYR A 28 12.97 4.64 -14.76
C TYR A 28 13.04 4.50 -13.23
N ARG A 29 12.12 5.18 -12.54
CA ARG A 29 11.80 4.96 -11.14
C ARG A 29 10.42 4.32 -11.05
N LYS A 30 10.34 3.15 -10.41
CA LYS A 30 9.10 2.45 -10.12
C LYS A 30 8.32 3.20 -9.04
N CYS A 31 7.05 3.48 -9.30
CA CYS A 31 6.11 4.05 -8.35
C CYS A 31 4.86 3.16 -8.34
N ILE A 32 4.51 2.61 -7.18
CA ILE A 32 3.36 1.72 -7.04
C ILE A 32 2.28 2.45 -6.27
N VAL A 33 1.09 2.55 -6.86
CA VAL A 33 -0.09 3.10 -6.21
C VAL A 33 -0.95 1.92 -5.79
N ALA A 34 -0.95 1.62 -4.49
CA ALA A 34 -1.57 0.42 -3.96
C ALA A 34 -2.70 0.73 -2.97
N THR A 35 -3.66 -0.19 -2.93
CA THR A 35 -4.61 -0.32 -1.81
C THR A 35 -3.98 -1.14 -0.67
N ASN A 36 -4.74 -1.43 0.39
CA ASN A 36 -4.31 -2.28 1.50
C ASN A 36 -3.93 -3.71 1.10
N ILE A 37 -4.16 -4.15 -0.14
CA ILE A 37 -3.62 -5.44 -0.63
C ILE A 37 -2.10 -5.54 -0.50
N ALA A 38 -1.38 -4.41 -0.62
CA ALA A 38 0.07 -4.35 -0.46
C ALA A 38 0.55 -4.58 0.99
N GLU A 39 -0.36 -4.62 1.97
CA GLU A 39 -0.07 -4.95 3.37
C GLU A 39 0.23 -6.43 3.56
N THR A 40 -0.19 -7.30 2.63
CA THR A 40 0.02 -8.78 2.70
C THR A 40 1.43 -9.18 2.25
N SER A 41 1.91 -10.38 2.63
CA SER A 41 3.34 -10.80 2.64
C SER A 41 4.10 -10.88 1.28
N LEU A 42 3.73 -10.08 0.29
CA LEU A 42 4.42 -9.99 -1.00
C LEU A 42 5.65 -9.07 -0.93
N THR A 43 6.83 -9.59 -1.23
CA THR A 43 8.06 -8.79 -1.33
C THR A 43 8.18 -8.21 -2.72
N ILE A 44 8.03 -6.89 -2.83
CA ILE A 44 8.28 -6.16 -4.08
C ILE A 44 9.72 -5.64 -4.04
N HIS A 45 10.54 -6.11 -4.99
CA HIS A 45 11.95 -5.70 -5.06
C HIS A 45 12.10 -4.21 -5.37
N GLY A 46 13.04 -3.56 -4.68
CA GLY A 46 13.43 -2.17 -4.93
C GLY A 46 12.57 -1.11 -4.25
N VAL A 47 11.61 -1.49 -3.38
CA VAL A 47 10.84 -0.53 -2.59
C VAL A 47 11.72 0.06 -1.48
N LYS A 48 12.12 1.32 -1.67
CA LYS A 48 12.90 2.11 -0.69
C LYS A 48 12.05 3.13 0.05
N TYR A 49 10.92 3.51 -0.51
CA TYR A 49 10.06 4.56 0.04
C TYR A 49 8.62 4.07 0.11
N VAL A 50 7.98 4.33 1.25
CA VAL A 50 6.54 4.14 1.44
C VAL A 50 5.95 5.52 1.73
N ILE A 51 4.82 5.82 1.12
CA ILE A 51 3.99 6.98 1.42
C ILE A 51 2.68 6.45 1.97
N ASP A 52 2.44 6.61 3.26
CA ASP A 52 1.26 6.08 3.95
C ASP A 52 0.22 7.18 4.17
N ALA A 53 -0.95 7.00 3.56
CA ALA A 53 -2.07 7.92 3.67
C ALA A 53 -2.79 7.82 5.03
N GLY A 54 -2.59 6.76 5.81
CA GLY A 54 -3.26 6.58 7.10
C GLY A 54 -4.69 6.02 7.03
N PHE A 55 -5.16 5.63 5.83
CA PHE A 55 -6.51 5.08 5.63
C PHE A 55 -6.48 3.72 4.91
N GLN A 56 -7.59 3.00 5.06
CA GLN A 56 -7.89 1.78 4.31
C GLN A 56 -9.39 1.69 4.00
N LYS A 57 -9.72 1.03 2.89
CA LYS A 57 -11.08 0.55 2.66
C LYS A 57 -11.21 -0.86 3.21
N ARG A 58 -12.27 -1.10 3.98
CA ARG A 58 -12.63 -2.42 4.51
C ARG A 58 -14.11 -2.67 4.27
N ASP A 59 -14.47 -3.93 4.07
CA ASP A 59 -15.85 -4.36 4.04
C ASP A 59 -16.44 -4.24 5.44
N PHE A 60 -17.61 -3.62 5.51
CA PHE A 60 -18.39 -3.43 6.72
C PHE A 60 -19.81 -3.92 6.44
N TYR A 61 -20.24 -4.92 7.22
CA TYR A 61 -21.59 -5.44 7.17
C TYR A 61 -22.53 -4.50 7.93
N ASP A 62 -23.55 -3.98 7.24
CA ASP A 62 -24.63 -3.23 7.85
C ASP A 62 -25.84 -4.15 8.11
N PRO A 63 -26.13 -4.49 9.38
CA PRO A 63 -27.23 -5.39 9.72
C PRO A 63 -28.62 -4.77 9.47
N VAL A 64 -28.72 -3.44 9.28
CA VAL A 64 -30.00 -2.77 9.01
C VAL A 64 -30.39 -2.90 7.54
N SER A 65 -29.42 -2.79 6.63
CA SER A 65 -29.63 -2.92 5.18
C SER A 65 -29.38 -4.34 4.64
N ASP A 66 -28.86 -5.23 5.48
CA ASP A 66 -28.45 -6.61 5.13
C ASP A 66 -27.48 -6.63 3.94
N ALA A 67 -26.54 -5.69 3.92
CA ALA A 67 -25.61 -5.49 2.83
C ALA A 67 -24.19 -5.17 3.31
N ASP A 68 -23.20 -5.63 2.54
CA ASP A 68 -21.81 -5.26 2.71
C ASP A 68 -21.51 -3.92 2.02
N THR A 69 -20.82 -3.04 2.73
CA THR A 69 -20.39 -1.74 2.21
C THR A 69 -18.88 -1.54 2.38
N LEU A 70 -18.26 -0.92 1.38
CA LEU A 70 -16.84 -0.55 1.44
C LEU A 70 -16.68 0.82 2.11
N VAL A 71 -16.20 0.82 3.36
CA VAL A 71 -16.04 2.04 4.15
C VAL A 71 -14.56 2.42 4.26
N VAL A 72 -14.25 3.71 4.09
CA VAL A 72 -12.91 4.26 4.36
C VAL A 72 -12.77 4.47 5.86
N THR A 73 -11.76 3.85 6.46
CA THR A 73 -11.47 3.94 7.90
C THR A 73 -10.00 4.29 8.13
N PRO A 74 -9.65 4.97 9.24
CA PRO A 74 -8.28 5.09 9.68
C PRO A 74 -7.64 3.71 9.88
N ILE A 75 -6.34 3.61 9.62
CA ILE A 75 -5.57 2.39 9.87
C ILE A 75 -5.18 2.28 11.34
N SER A 76 -5.03 1.04 11.81
CA SER A 76 -4.42 0.80 13.12
C SER A 76 -2.92 1.12 13.10
N LYS A 77 -2.34 1.37 14.28
CA LYS A 77 -0.89 1.46 14.46
C LYS A 77 -0.14 0.22 13.94
N MET A 78 -0.72 -0.96 14.12
CA MET A 78 -0.15 -2.22 13.61
C MET A 78 -0.08 -2.22 12.07
N THR A 79 -1.17 -1.86 11.40
CA THR A 79 -1.22 -1.73 9.93
C THR A 79 -0.21 -0.70 9.43
N ALA A 80 -0.12 0.46 10.09
CA ALA A 80 0.86 1.49 9.75
C ALA A 80 2.32 1.01 9.90
N GLN A 81 2.61 0.13 10.85
CA GLN A 81 3.92 -0.51 11.01
C GLN A 81 4.18 -1.55 9.91
N GLN A 82 3.19 -2.38 9.57
CA GLN A 82 3.31 -3.35 8.48
C GLN A 82 3.55 -2.67 7.13
N ARG A 83 2.87 -1.54 6.86
CA ARG A 83 3.09 -0.70 5.68
C ARG A 83 4.50 -0.11 5.66
N ALA A 84 4.97 0.42 6.79
CA ALA A 84 6.34 0.93 6.89
C ALA A 84 7.39 -0.15 6.58
N GLY A 85 7.16 -1.39 7.01
CA GLY A 85 8.02 -2.56 6.73
C GLY A 85 8.03 -3.03 5.26
N ARG A 86 7.30 -2.34 4.36
CA ARG A 86 7.41 -2.55 2.90
C ARG A 86 8.62 -1.85 2.32
N ALA A 87 9.01 -0.71 2.88
CA ALA A 87 10.34 -0.16 2.68
C ALA A 87 11.33 -0.94 3.56
N GLY A 88 12.61 -0.95 3.18
CA GLY A 88 13.65 -1.53 4.06
C GLY A 88 13.95 -3.00 3.82
N ARG A 89 13.22 -3.72 2.95
CA ARG A 89 13.40 -5.17 2.76
C ARG A 89 14.68 -5.56 2.02
N THR A 90 15.09 -4.76 1.03
CA THR A 90 16.23 -5.07 0.15
C THR A 90 17.35 -4.03 0.23
N ALA A 91 17.08 -2.88 0.84
CA ALA A 91 17.99 -1.77 1.07
C ALA A 91 17.37 -0.88 2.16
N PRO A 92 18.15 0.02 2.81
CA PRO A 92 17.59 1.01 3.73
C PRO A 92 16.42 1.76 3.11
N GLY A 93 15.37 1.95 3.89
CA GLY A 93 14.13 2.53 3.41
C GLY A 93 13.51 3.53 4.39
N THR A 94 12.61 4.35 3.87
CA THR A 94 11.95 5.43 4.62
C THR A 94 10.44 5.34 4.41
N CYS A 95 9.69 5.49 5.50
CA CYS A 95 8.23 5.60 5.45
C CYS A 95 7.83 7.04 5.78
N PHE A 96 7.11 7.69 4.87
CA PHE A 96 6.51 9.01 5.04
C PHE A 96 5.03 8.84 5.37
N ARG A 97 4.63 9.29 6.55
CA ARG A 97 3.23 9.29 6.98
C ARG A 97 2.61 10.65 6.69
N LEU A 98 1.47 10.66 6.00
CA LEU A 98 0.76 11.90 5.65
C LEU A 98 -0.23 12.35 6.74
N TYR A 99 0.04 11.97 7.99
CA TYR A 99 -0.79 12.24 9.16
C TYR A 99 0.11 12.54 10.36
N THR A 100 -0.45 13.23 11.35
CA THR A 100 0.31 13.71 12.51
C THR A 100 0.74 12.56 13.42
N GLU A 101 1.76 12.80 14.23
CA GLU A 101 2.18 11.85 15.26
C GLU A 101 1.05 11.53 16.25
N LEU A 102 0.24 12.54 16.60
CA LEU A 102 -0.95 12.33 17.43
C LEU A 102 -1.90 11.32 16.80
N ALA A 103 -2.21 11.46 15.50
CA ALA A 103 -3.08 10.52 14.79
C ALA A 103 -2.47 9.11 14.64
N PHE A 104 -1.14 8.98 14.72
CA PHE A 104 -0.44 7.68 14.72
C PHE A 104 -0.46 6.98 16.08
N GLN A 105 -0.60 7.74 17.17
CA GLN A 105 -0.59 7.20 18.53
C GLN A 105 -1.95 6.63 18.97
N VAL A 106 -3.02 6.94 18.25
CA VAL A 106 -4.37 6.36 18.40
C VAL A 106 -4.40 4.94 17.86
#